data_AF-A0AAD8YC97-F1
#
_entry.id   AF-A0AAD8YC97-F1
#
_cell.length_a   1.000
_cell.length_b   1.000
_cell.length_c   1.000
_cell.angle_alpha   90.00
_cell.angle_beta   90.00
_cell.angle_gamma   90.00
#
_symmetry.space_group_name_H-M   'P 1'
#
loop_
_entity.id
_entity.type
_entity.pdbx_description
1 polymer ?
#
loop_
_entity_poly.entity_id
_entity_poly.type
_entity_poly.pdbx_seq_one_letter_code
_entity_poly.pdbx_strand_id
1 'polypeptide(L)'
;MMELILDQDFSLPVLATVAWVGVFYIFWSVQALANPNSFDPSARFDYSNNLWAIADRTALNMSEQNVIFLTALWLHTLFVGAEMSGQLGLYAAAFRLLYPFLRAVKFLLMELSTLPYYCIVYNMWINLGFKAYAGKALFDEINMLSMILRFLAVYLLTLIVAMGAKVVLSTIVGKTKTINDGHLTKED
;
A
#
# COMPACT_ATOMS: atom_id res chain seq x y z
N MET A 1 16.73 2.78 24.43
CA MET A 1 15.90 3.95 24.09
C MET A 1 16.12 4.22 22.60
N MET A 2 15.09 4.53 21.83
CA MET A 2 15.28 4.84 20.41
C MET A 2 15.75 6.30 20.31
N GLU A 3 16.95 6.51 19.79
CA GLU A 3 17.54 7.84 19.67
C GLU A 3 17.17 8.46 18.32
N LEU A 4 16.83 9.75 18.34
CA LEU A 4 16.63 10.55 17.14
C LEU A 4 17.98 10.85 16.51
N ILE A 5 18.07 10.70 15.19
CA ILE A 5 19.31 10.98 14.44
C ILE A 5 19.09 12.23 13.58
N LEU A 6 19.50 13.38 14.11
CA LEU A 6 19.22 14.70 13.51
C LEU A 6 20.41 15.29 12.74
N ASP A 7 21.59 14.69 12.85
CA ASP A 7 22.84 15.10 12.22
C ASP A 7 23.06 14.48 10.82
N GLN A 8 21.98 14.04 10.18
CA GLN A 8 21.99 13.39 8.86
C GLN A 8 21.70 14.37 7.72
N ASP A 9 22.00 13.98 6.48
CA ASP A 9 21.53 14.69 5.29
C ASP A 9 20.09 14.28 4.94
N PHE A 10 19.16 15.23 5.04
CA PHE A 10 17.74 15.02 4.76
C PHE A 10 17.34 15.29 3.30
N SER A 11 18.29 15.65 2.43
CA SER A 11 18.00 16.02 1.04
C SER A 11 17.25 14.92 0.29
N LEU A 12 17.62 13.65 0.51
CA LEU A 12 17.03 12.53 -0.22
C LEU A 12 15.60 12.16 0.24
N PRO A 13 15.28 12.07 1.56
CA PRO A 13 13.90 11.97 2.03
C PRO A 13 13.00 13.14 1.60
N VAL A 14 13.54 14.36 1.58
CA VAL A 14 12.82 15.53 1.08
C VAL A 14 12.50 15.37 -0.40
N LEU A 15 13.49 14.98 -1.22
CA LEU A 15 13.28 14.71 -2.63
C LEU A 15 12.25 13.58 -2.85
N ALA A 16 12.32 12.50 -2.07
CA ALA A 16 11.34 11.41 -2.13
C ALA A 16 9.92 11.88 -1.78
N THR A 17 9.77 12.77 -0.79
CA THR A 17 8.49 13.38 -0.42
C THR A 17 7.95 14.23 -1.57
N VAL A 18 8.77 15.10 -2.16
CA VAL A 18 8.38 15.93 -3.31
C VAL A 18 7.98 15.07 -4.50
N ALA A 19 8.76 14.05 -4.82
CA ALA A 19 8.43 13.11 -5.89
C ALA A 19 7.10 12.41 -5.63
N TRP A 20 6.88 11.89 -4.42
CA TRP A 20 5.64 11.22 -4.01
C TRP A 20 4.41 12.14 -4.11
N VAL A 21 4.52 13.38 -3.62
CA VAL A 21 3.48 14.40 -3.74
C VAL A 21 3.21 14.73 -5.22
N GLY A 22 4.25 14.78 -6.06
CA GLY A 22 4.09 14.88 -7.51
C GLY A 22 3.26 13.75 -8.10
N VAL A 23 3.58 12.49 -7.76
CA VAL A 23 2.78 11.31 -8.18
C VAL A 23 1.33 11.43 -7.71
N PHE A 24 1.12 11.84 -6.45
CA PHE A 24 -0.21 12.03 -5.88
C PHE A 24 -1.04 13.01 -6.71
N TYR A 25 -0.51 14.20 -6.98
CA TYR A 25 -1.23 15.21 -7.76
C TYR A 25 -1.45 14.79 -9.21
N ILE A 26 -0.49 14.11 -9.84
CA ILE A 26 -0.68 13.56 -11.20
C ILE A 26 -1.91 12.64 -11.23
N PHE A 27 -2.10 11.79 -10.22
CA PHE A 27 -3.21 10.82 -10.23
C PHE A 27 -4.57 11.50 -10.02
N TRP A 28 -4.63 12.51 -9.15
CA TRP A 28 -5.83 13.34 -8.97
C TRP A 28 -6.15 14.16 -10.23
N SER A 29 -5.14 14.72 -10.90
CA SER A 29 -5.33 15.42 -12.17
C SER A 29 -5.85 14.48 -13.25
N VAL A 30 -5.29 13.27 -13.37
CA VAL A 30 -5.77 12.26 -14.33
C VAL A 30 -7.22 11.86 -14.05
N GLN A 31 -7.59 11.66 -12.78
CA GLN A 31 -8.98 11.42 -12.39
C GLN A 31 -9.89 12.57 -12.83
N ALA A 32 -9.57 13.81 -12.45
CA ALA A 32 -10.37 14.98 -12.81
C ALA A 32 -10.54 15.14 -14.33
N LEU A 33 -9.51 14.83 -15.13
CA LEU A 33 -9.57 14.91 -16.59
C LEU A 33 -10.28 13.73 -17.26
N ALA A 34 -10.42 12.58 -16.57
CA ALA A 34 -11.02 11.37 -17.11
C ALA A 34 -12.56 11.39 -17.16
N ASN A 35 -13.20 12.26 -16.38
CA ASN A 35 -14.65 12.43 -16.37
C ASN A 35 -15.03 13.90 -16.60
N PRO A 36 -15.65 14.26 -17.74
CA PRO A 36 -16.08 15.63 -18.01
C PRO A 36 -17.13 16.13 -17.01
N ASN A 37 -17.81 15.21 -16.31
CA ASN A 37 -18.81 15.49 -15.28
C ASN A 37 -18.24 15.32 -13.86
N SER A 38 -16.91 15.35 -13.66
CA SER A 38 -16.27 15.11 -12.35
C SER A 38 -16.77 16.05 -11.24
N PHE A 39 -17.25 17.23 -11.62
CA PHE A 39 -17.77 18.25 -10.70
C PHE A 39 -19.30 18.20 -10.49
N ASP A 40 -20.02 17.37 -11.25
CA ASP A 40 -21.45 17.16 -11.06
C ASP A 40 -21.68 16.04 -10.04
N PRO A 41 -22.22 16.32 -8.83
CA PRO A 41 -22.45 15.30 -7.81
C PRO A 41 -23.39 14.17 -8.26
N SER A 42 -24.28 14.43 -9.22
CA SER A 42 -25.25 13.46 -9.73
C SER A 42 -24.64 12.49 -10.75
N ALA A 43 -23.58 12.91 -11.44
CA ALA A 43 -22.95 12.16 -12.53
C ALA A 43 -21.50 11.73 -12.22
N ARG A 44 -20.89 12.20 -11.12
CA ARG A 44 -19.50 11.88 -10.78
C ARG A 44 -19.24 10.39 -10.55
N PHE A 45 -20.25 9.62 -10.15
CA PHE A 45 -20.13 8.18 -9.89
C PHE A 45 -20.65 7.32 -11.04
N ASP A 46 -20.76 7.87 -12.24
CA ASP A 46 -21.08 7.09 -13.44
C ASP A 46 -19.86 6.27 -13.90
N TYR A 47 -19.84 5.00 -13.52
CA TYR A 47 -18.79 4.04 -13.88
C TYR A 47 -19.01 3.35 -15.24
N SER A 48 -19.96 3.82 -16.06
CA SER A 48 -20.09 3.36 -17.45
C SER A 48 -18.87 3.74 -18.31
N ASN A 49 -18.19 4.83 -17.96
CA ASN A 49 -16.92 5.24 -18.54
C ASN A 49 -15.75 4.47 -17.89
N ASN A 50 -15.19 3.51 -18.62
CA ASN A 50 -14.08 2.68 -18.13
C ASN A 50 -12.80 3.50 -17.81
N LEU A 51 -12.54 4.59 -18.55
CA LEU A 51 -11.40 5.47 -18.26
C LEU A 51 -11.56 6.15 -16.90
N TRP A 52 -12.76 6.65 -16.61
CA TRP A 52 -13.10 7.20 -15.29
C TRP A 52 -12.95 6.14 -14.19
N ALA A 53 -13.48 4.93 -14.39
CA ALA A 53 -13.37 3.85 -13.40
C ALA A 53 -11.91 3.47 -13.06
N ILE A 54 -11.03 3.48 -14.06
CA ILE A 54 -9.59 3.23 -13.87
C ILE A 54 -8.95 4.41 -13.14
N ALA A 55 -9.21 5.65 -13.57
CA ALA A 55 -8.61 6.84 -12.99
C ALA A 55 -9.06 7.09 -11.54
N ASP A 56 -10.35 6.94 -11.26
CA ASP A 56 -10.96 7.07 -9.92
C ASP A 56 -10.31 6.11 -8.93
N ARG A 57 -10.26 4.82 -9.26
CA ARG A 57 -9.65 3.83 -8.37
C ARG A 57 -8.13 3.98 -8.26
N THR A 58 -7.47 4.59 -9.25
CA THR A 58 -6.04 4.93 -9.17
C THR A 58 -5.79 6.07 -8.17
N ALA A 59 -6.57 7.15 -8.25
CA ALA A 59 -6.50 8.26 -7.30
C ALA A 59 -6.86 7.80 -5.87
N LEU A 60 -7.93 7.01 -5.72
CA LEU A 60 -8.34 6.45 -4.44
C LEU A 60 -7.25 5.56 -3.84
N ASN A 61 -6.65 4.67 -4.64
CA ASN A 61 -5.56 3.84 -4.15
C ASN A 61 -4.35 4.68 -3.72
N MET A 62 -4.00 5.74 -4.45
CA MET A 62 -2.92 6.63 -4.03
C MET A 62 -3.24 7.37 -2.73
N SER A 63 -4.50 7.77 -2.52
CA SER A 63 -4.96 8.38 -1.28
C SER A 63 -4.86 7.43 -0.08
N GLU A 64 -5.26 6.17 -0.23
CA GLU A 64 -5.14 5.12 0.80
C GLU A 64 -3.66 4.93 1.22
N GLN A 65 -2.74 5.06 0.26
CA GLN A 65 -1.33 4.74 0.44
C GLN A 65 -0.50 5.93 0.94
N ASN A 66 -0.98 7.16 0.72
CA ASN A 66 -0.25 8.37 1.03
C ASN A 66 0.15 8.48 2.51
N VAL A 67 -0.80 8.28 3.42
CA VAL A 67 -0.55 8.40 4.86
C VAL A 67 0.42 7.32 5.34
N ILE A 68 0.23 6.08 4.88
CA ILE A 68 1.08 4.94 5.27
C ILE A 68 2.51 5.16 4.80
N PHE A 69 2.69 5.58 3.54
CA PHE A 69 4.00 5.83 2.96
C PHE A 69 4.74 6.97 3.67
N LEU A 70 4.12 8.15 3.78
CA LEU A 70 4.79 9.32 4.36
C LEU A 70 5.14 9.09 5.84
N THR A 71 4.26 8.41 6.58
CA THR A 71 4.54 8.02 7.98
C THR A 71 5.74 7.07 8.05
N ALA A 72 5.76 6.03 7.21
CA ALA A 72 6.88 5.07 7.18
C ALA A 72 8.20 5.75 6.79
N LEU A 73 8.19 6.59 5.74
CA LEU A 73 9.36 7.31 5.25
C LEU A 73 9.99 8.18 6.34
N TRP A 74 9.18 9.01 7.00
CA TRP A 74 9.70 9.95 7.99
C TRP A 74 10.09 9.29 9.31
N LEU A 75 9.35 8.28 9.78
CA LEU A 75 9.78 7.51 10.94
C LEU A 75 11.08 6.75 10.67
N HIS A 76 11.21 6.10 9.51
CA HIS A 76 12.45 5.41 9.13
C HIS A 76 13.60 6.40 8.96
N THR A 77 13.34 7.59 8.42
CA THR A 77 14.34 8.67 8.31
C THR A 77 14.88 9.07 9.67
N LEU A 78 14.00 9.38 10.63
CA LEU A 78 14.38 9.92 11.93
C LEU A 78 15.06 8.90 12.87
N PHE A 79 14.72 7.61 12.74
CA PHE A 79 15.13 6.58 13.69
C PHE A 79 16.07 5.52 13.11
N VAL A 80 16.17 5.41 11.79
CA VAL A 80 16.99 4.40 11.13
C VAL A 80 18.07 5.04 10.25
N GLY A 81 17.68 5.87 9.28
CA GLY A 81 18.64 6.56 8.42
C GLY A 81 17.99 7.27 7.23
N ALA A 82 18.36 8.53 7.02
CA ALA A 82 17.83 9.41 5.99
C ALA A 82 18.22 8.96 4.58
N GLU A 83 19.47 8.57 4.35
CA GLU A 83 19.91 8.15 3.01
C GLU A 83 19.13 6.92 2.52
N MET A 84 19.09 5.85 3.32
CA MET A 84 18.33 4.64 2.97
C MET A 84 16.84 4.93 2.80
N SER A 85 16.25 5.72 3.70
CA SER A 85 14.85 6.15 3.58
C SER A 85 14.56 6.87 2.27
N GLY A 86 15.43 7.81 1.89
CA GLY A 86 15.28 8.59 0.66
C GLY A 86 15.35 7.71 -0.58
N GLN A 87 16.33 6.80 -0.66
CA GLN A 87 16.47 5.85 -1.77
C GLN A 87 15.22 4.96 -1.91
N LEU A 88 14.79 4.36 -0.79
CA LEU A 88 13.56 3.55 -0.74
C LEU A 88 12.33 4.36 -1.14
N GLY A 89 12.22 5.60 -0.65
CA GLY A 89 11.11 6.51 -0.99
C GLY A 89 11.04 6.83 -2.48
N LEU A 90 12.18 7.05 -3.13
CA LEU A 90 12.25 7.27 -4.58
C LEU A 90 11.86 6.01 -5.37
N TYR A 91 12.31 4.83 -4.96
CA TYR A 91 11.88 3.58 -5.58
C TYR A 91 10.37 3.37 -5.44
N ALA A 92 9.79 3.66 -4.27
CA ALA A 92 8.36 3.57 -4.04
C ALA A 92 7.57 4.51 -4.97
N ALA A 93 8.01 5.76 -5.12
CA ALA A 93 7.41 6.72 -6.05
C ALA A 93 7.50 6.26 -7.51
N ALA A 94 8.66 5.73 -7.93
CA ALA A 94 8.86 5.20 -9.27
C ALA A 94 7.94 4.01 -9.59
N PHE A 95 7.83 3.04 -8.68
CA PHE A 95 6.88 1.94 -8.85
C PHE A 95 5.45 2.43 -8.90
N ARG A 96 5.09 3.45 -8.10
CA ARG A 96 3.74 4.01 -8.12
C ARG A 96 3.39 4.67 -9.43
N LEU A 97 4.31 5.39 -10.06
CA LEU A 97 4.08 5.96 -11.40
C LEU A 97 3.66 4.92 -12.45
N LEU A 98 4.11 3.67 -12.33
CA LEU A 98 3.76 2.58 -13.24
C LEU A 98 2.32 2.04 -13.05
N TYR A 99 1.70 2.29 -11.89
CA TYR A 99 0.40 1.75 -11.51
C TYR A 99 -0.73 2.00 -12.54
N PRO A 100 -1.03 3.25 -12.95
CA PRO A 100 -2.11 3.52 -13.90
C PRO A 100 -1.90 2.82 -15.24
N PHE A 101 -0.67 2.82 -15.75
CA PHE A 101 -0.34 2.23 -17.05
C PHE A 101 -0.56 0.71 -17.04
N LEU A 102 -0.03 0.03 -16.01
CA LEU A 102 -0.18 -1.42 -15.87
C LEU A 102 -1.65 -1.81 -15.68
N ARG A 103 -2.38 -1.04 -14.87
CA ARG A 103 -3.80 -1.28 -14.62
C ARG A 103 -4.67 -1.08 -15.86
N ALA A 104 -4.34 -0.09 -16.70
CA ALA A 104 -5.03 0.15 -17.96
C ALA A 104 -4.85 -1.00 -18.96
N VAL A 105 -3.71 -1.70 -18.92
CA VAL A 105 -3.46 -2.87 -19.78
C VAL A 105 -4.25 -4.08 -19.29
N LYS A 106 -4.05 -4.50 -18.03
CA LYS A 106 -4.78 -5.60 -17.39
C LYS A 106 -4.79 -5.41 -15.88
N PHE A 107 -5.93 -5.72 -15.26
CA PHE A 107 -6.09 -5.65 -13.80
C PHE A 107 -4.95 -6.33 -13.03
N LEU A 108 -4.56 -7.55 -13.41
CA LEU A 108 -3.50 -8.29 -12.72
C LEU A 108 -2.09 -7.70 -12.89
N LEU A 109 -1.83 -6.91 -13.94
CA LEU A 109 -0.50 -6.32 -14.15
C LEU A 109 -0.20 -5.19 -13.17
N MET A 110 -1.21 -4.57 -12.55
CA MET A 110 -1.00 -3.53 -11.54
C MET A 110 -0.23 -4.06 -10.31
N GLU A 111 -0.24 -5.38 -10.09
CA GLU A 111 0.53 -6.04 -9.03
C GLU A 111 2.04 -5.88 -9.22
N LEU A 112 2.51 -5.71 -10.48
CA LEU A 112 3.92 -5.45 -10.76
C LEU A 112 4.39 -4.07 -10.27
N SER A 113 3.46 -3.13 -10.06
CA SER A 113 3.73 -1.85 -9.38
C SER A 113 3.48 -1.96 -7.88
N THR A 114 2.40 -2.64 -7.50
CA THR A 114 1.89 -2.67 -6.14
C THR A 114 2.76 -3.52 -5.20
N LEU A 115 3.20 -4.70 -5.64
CA LEU A 115 4.00 -5.62 -4.83
C LEU A 115 5.37 -5.01 -4.48
N PRO A 116 6.17 -4.46 -5.44
CA PRO A 116 7.44 -3.83 -5.09
C PRO A 116 7.30 -2.63 -4.15
N TYR A 117 6.25 -1.81 -4.34
CA TYR A 117 5.93 -0.74 -3.41
C TYR A 117 5.68 -1.28 -1.99
N TYR A 118 4.88 -2.35 -1.85
CA TYR A 118 4.65 -2.94 -0.53
C TYR A 118 5.93 -3.52 0.07
N CYS A 119 6.81 -4.13 -0.74
CA CYS A 119 8.13 -4.59 -0.27
C CYS A 119 8.87 -3.45 0.45
N ILE A 120 8.89 -2.28 -0.17
CA ILE A 120 9.61 -1.11 0.33
C ILE A 120 9.00 -0.60 1.63
N VAL A 121 7.69 -0.36 1.66
CA VAL A 121 7.01 0.17 2.84
C VAL A 121 7.09 -0.80 4.02
N TYR A 122 6.89 -2.11 3.78
CA TYR A 122 7.06 -3.12 4.83
C TYR A 122 8.51 -3.21 5.30
N ASN A 123 9.50 -3.04 4.41
CA ASN A 123 10.89 -3.03 4.82
C ASN A 123 11.17 -1.88 5.81
N MET A 124 10.66 -0.68 5.55
CA MET A 124 10.76 0.45 6.48
C MET A 124 10.14 0.13 7.85
N TRP A 125 8.92 -0.41 7.87
CA TRP A 125 8.25 -0.76 9.13
C TRP A 125 8.96 -1.87 9.92
N ILE A 126 9.45 -2.90 9.23
CA ILE A 126 10.21 -3.99 9.86
C ILE A 126 11.50 -3.45 10.45
N ASN A 127 12.22 -2.59 9.71
CA ASN A 127 13.47 -2.02 10.19
C ASN A 127 13.25 -1.12 11.41
N LEU A 128 12.18 -0.32 11.40
CA LEU A 128 11.76 0.51 12.53
C LEU A 128 11.43 -0.35 13.76
N GLY A 129 10.61 -1.39 13.59
CA GLY A 129 10.25 -2.29 14.69
C GLY A 129 11.45 -3.02 15.27
N PHE A 130 12.37 -3.46 14.42
CA PHE A 130 13.60 -4.10 14.87
C PHE A 130 14.56 -3.12 15.55
N LYS A 131 14.69 -1.89 15.04
CA LYS A 131 15.45 -0.81 15.68
C LYS A 131 14.91 -0.49 17.07
N ALA A 132 13.59 -0.44 17.23
CA ALA A 132 12.94 -0.22 18.52
C ALA A 132 13.19 -1.38 19.50
N TYR A 133 13.18 -2.62 19.02
CA TYR A 133 13.38 -3.82 19.84
C TYR A 133 14.86 -4.10 20.21
N ALA A 134 15.74 -4.09 19.22
CA ALA A 134 17.13 -4.51 19.34
C ALA A 134 18.13 -3.35 19.45
N GLY A 135 17.69 -2.10 19.33
CA GLY A 135 18.54 -0.90 19.35
C GLY A 135 19.36 -0.67 18.07
N LYS A 136 19.38 -1.62 17.15
CA LYS A 136 20.04 -1.55 15.84
C LYS A 136 19.07 -1.87 14.72
N ALA A 137 19.32 -1.32 13.53
CA ALA A 137 18.53 -1.66 12.37
C ALA A 137 18.76 -3.12 11.99
N LEU A 138 17.74 -3.75 11.41
CA LEU A 138 17.86 -5.09 10.83
C LEU A 138 18.59 -5.05 9.50
N PHE A 139 18.44 -3.93 8.78
CA PHE A 139 19.02 -3.70 7.47
C PHE A 139 19.74 -2.36 7.46
N ASP A 140 21.04 -2.41 7.17
CA ASP A 140 21.89 -1.23 7.07
C ASP A 140 22.15 -0.84 5.60
N GLU A 141 21.81 -1.73 4.65
CA GLU A 141 22.03 -1.54 3.21
C GLU A 141 20.83 -2.00 2.38
N ILE A 142 20.66 -1.39 1.21
CA ILE A 142 19.64 -1.79 0.24
C ILE A 142 20.15 -2.97 -0.60
N ASN A 143 19.61 -4.15 -0.34
CA ASN A 143 19.73 -5.30 -1.23
C ASN A 143 18.37 -5.64 -1.83
N MET A 144 18.13 -5.18 -3.06
CA MET A 144 16.84 -5.32 -3.75
C MET A 144 16.39 -6.79 -3.85
N LEU A 145 17.31 -7.72 -4.16
CA LEU A 145 16.97 -9.14 -4.24
C LEU A 145 16.51 -9.67 -2.87
N SER A 146 17.25 -9.35 -1.81
CA SER A 146 16.90 -9.75 -0.45
C SER A 146 15.56 -9.14 0.00
N MET A 147 15.30 -7.88 -0.37
CA MET A 147 14.00 -7.23 -0.12
C MET A 147 12.85 -7.95 -0.83
N ILE A 148 13.01 -8.27 -2.11
CA ILE A 148 12.01 -8.99 -2.90
C ILE A 148 11.74 -10.36 -2.28
N LEU A 149 12.77 -11.13 -1.97
CA LEU A 149 12.62 -12.47 -1.38
C LEU A 149 11.90 -12.43 -0.02
N ARG A 150 12.25 -11.46 0.84
CA ARG A 150 11.60 -11.28 2.15
C ARG A 150 10.14 -10.87 2.01
N PHE A 151 9.85 -9.95 1.10
CA PHE A 151 8.47 -9.58 0.82
C PHE A 151 7.68 -10.76 0.29
N LEU A 152 8.21 -11.52 -0.68
CA LEU A 152 7.53 -12.71 -1.19
C LEU A 152 7.23 -13.69 -0.06
N ALA A 153 8.16 -13.90 0.88
CA ALA A 153 7.93 -14.72 2.06
C ALA A 153 6.80 -14.18 2.95
N VAL A 154 6.81 -12.89 3.29
CA VAL A 154 5.77 -12.24 4.11
C VAL A 154 4.41 -12.21 3.40
N TYR A 155 4.40 -11.97 2.09
CA TYR A 155 3.21 -11.94 1.25
C TYR A 155 2.59 -13.34 1.17
N LEU A 156 3.39 -14.37 0.89
CA LEU A 156 2.93 -15.76 0.91
C LEU A 156 2.38 -16.16 2.29
N LEU A 157 3.07 -15.76 3.37
CA LEU A 157 2.58 -15.99 4.73
C LEU A 157 1.23 -15.31 4.96
N THR A 158 1.07 -14.06 4.54
CA THR A 158 -0.17 -13.30 4.69
C THR A 158 -1.31 -13.92 3.88
N LEU A 159 -1.03 -14.42 2.67
CA LEU A 159 -1.99 -15.17 1.87
C LEU A 159 -2.42 -16.45 2.58
N ILE A 160 -1.48 -17.22 3.13
CA ILE A 160 -1.76 -18.43 3.90
C ILE A 160 -2.67 -18.10 5.10
N VAL A 161 -2.33 -17.07 5.87
CA VAL A 161 -3.12 -16.62 7.02
C VAL A 161 -4.52 -16.16 6.59
N ALA A 162 -4.64 -15.37 5.54
CA ALA A 162 -5.92 -14.88 5.02
C ALA A 162 -6.81 -16.02 4.51
N MET A 163 -6.22 -17.01 3.82
CA MET A 163 -6.94 -18.23 3.41
C MET A 163 -7.43 -19.03 4.62
N GLY A 164 -6.57 -19.20 5.64
CA GLY A 164 -6.96 -19.86 6.89
C GLY A 164 -8.11 -19.12 7.59
N ALA A 165 -8.02 -17.80 7.72
CA ALA A 165 -9.06 -16.97 8.31
C ALA A 165 -10.38 -17.07 7.54
N LYS A 166 -10.34 -17.05 6.20
CA LYS A 166 -11.52 -17.24 5.35
C LYS A 166 -12.21 -18.59 5.62
N VAL A 167 -11.45 -19.68 5.73
CA VAL A 167 -11.99 -21.02 6.02
C VAL A 167 -12.67 -21.03 7.39
N VAL A 168 -12.01 -20.50 8.42
CA VAL A 168 -12.59 -20.40 9.77
C VAL A 168 -13.88 -19.60 9.77
N LEU A 169 -13.88 -18.41 9.17
CA LEU A 169 -15.06 -17.55 9.09
C LEU A 169 -16.22 -18.22 8.34
N SER A 170 -15.95 -18.87 7.19
CA SER A 170 -16.98 -19.57 6.43
C SER A 170 -17.61 -20.72 7.21
N THR A 171 -16.83 -21.40 8.05
CA THR A 171 -17.32 -22.49 8.91
C THR A 171 -18.22 -21.96 10.01
N ILE A 172 -17.86 -20.82 10.63
CA ILE A 172 -18.66 -20.17 11.67
C ILE A 172 -19.99 -19.67 11.08
N VAL A 173 -19.93 -18.91 9.99
CA VAL A 173 -21.12 -18.34 9.32
C VAL A 173 -22.04 -19.45 8.79
N GLY A 174 -21.48 -20.52 8.22
CA GLY A 174 -22.24 -21.68 7.76
C GLY A 174 -23.02 -22.33 8.91
N LYS A 175 -22.40 -22.52 10.08
CA LYS A 175 -23.07 -23.04 11.28
C LYS A 175 -24.19 -22.12 11.78
N THR A 176 -24.00 -20.80 11.76
CA THR A 176 -25.02 -19.83 12.18
C THR A 176 -26.26 -19.90 11.27
N LYS A 177 -26.06 -20.07 9.95
CA LYS A 177 -27.17 -20.19 9.00
C LYS A 177 -28.03 -21.44 9.27
N THR A 178 -27.39 -22.59 9.52
CA THR A 178 -28.09 -23.84 9.84
C THR A 178 -28.90 -23.78 11.15
N ILE A 179 -28.44 -23.04 12.16
CA ILE A 179 -29.18 -22.86 13.43
C ILE A 179 -30.45 -22.03 13.23
N ASN A 180 -30.37 -20.95 12.44
CA ASN A 180 -31.52 -20.09 12.18
C ASN A 180 -32.58 -20.79 11.30
N ASP A 181 -32.14 -21.59 10.32
CA ASP A 181 -33.05 -22.36 9.47
C ASP A 181 -33.77 -23.48 10.26
N GLY A 182 -33.13 -24.04 11.30
CA GLY A 182 -33.70 -25.08 12.15
C GLY A 182 -34.69 -24.59 13.21
N HIS A 183 -34.76 -23.29 13.49
CA HIS A 183 -35.70 -22.71 14.44
C HIS A 183 -37.07 -22.31 13.83
N LEU A 184 -37.21 -22.36 12.50
CA LEU A 184 -38.44 -22.00 11.79
C LEU A 184 -39.42 -23.18 11.55
N THR A 185 -39.14 -24.38 12.04
CA THR A 185 -39.95 -25.58 11.73
C THR A 185 -40.71 -26.18 12.91
N LYS A 186 -41.13 -25.37 13.90
CA LYS A 186 -42.02 -25.84 14.98
C LYS A 186 -43.10 -24.81 15.32
N GLU A 187 -44.02 -24.60 14.41
CA GLU A 187 -45.40 -24.20 14.73
C GLU A 187 -46.32 -25.05 13.86
N ASP A 188 -46.81 -26.15 14.44
CA ASP A 188 -48.06 -26.86 14.10
C ASP A 188 -48.45 -27.74 15.31
#